data_AF-A0A177MPM4-F1
#
_entry.id   AF-A0A177MPM4-F1
#
_cell.length_a   1.000
_cell.length_b   1.000
_cell.length_c   1.000
_cell.angle_alpha   90.00
_cell.angle_beta   90.00
_cell.angle_gamma   90.00
#
_symmetry.space_group_name_H-M   'P 1'
#
loop_
_entity.id
_entity.type
_entity.pdbx_description
1 polymer ?
#
loop_
_entity_poly.entity_id
_entity_poly.type
_entity_poly.pdbx_seq_one_letter_code
_entity_poly.pdbx_strand_id
1 'polypeptide(L)'
;MNSKARYFQILGLAAFLLPLYVNAHPLHGATGDVGFLSGIIHPLESFDHVLTMLAMGLWLSRSAKQTIYFMPWVFVALMLIGSSLIFMPVEIVHAENIMNLSVLLLGLMLAFRFKASLLIEALIVGNVMVFHGYVHAYDIWLDVDAFAYTVGFSVATVMLMATGIAANQLFNRLEDKYSLAGRTI
;
A
#
# COMPACT_ATOMS: atom_id res chain seq x y z
N MET A 1 17.20 -2.40 -21.93
CA MET A 1 15.89 -1.93 -21.40
C MET A 1 15.30 -0.97 -22.41
N ASN A 2 14.09 -1.18 -22.93
CA ASN A 2 13.53 -0.26 -23.95
C ASN A 2 13.24 1.12 -23.33
N SER A 3 13.20 2.17 -24.15
CA SER A 3 13.01 3.56 -23.69
C SER A 3 11.69 3.78 -22.94
N LYS A 4 10.61 3.11 -23.33
CA LYS A 4 9.30 3.17 -22.66
C LYS A 4 9.36 2.60 -21.24
N ALA A 5 10.07 1.49 -21.03
CA ALA A 5 10.26 0.89 -19.71
C ALA A 5 11.01 1.83 -18.74
N ARG A 6 11.97 2.62 -19.26
CA ARG A 6 12.66 3.66 -18.46
C ARG A 6 11.71 4.79 -18.03
N TYR A 7 10.82 5.26 -18.90
CA TYR A 7 9.86 6.32 -18.55
C TYR A 7 8.86 5.86 -17.49
N PHE A 8 8.32 4.64 -17.59
CA PHE A 8 7.43 4.09 -16.56
C PHE A 8 8.14 3.88 -15.21
N GLN A 9 9.40 3.45 -15.22
CA GLN A 9 10.20 3.35 -14.01
C GLN A 9 10.44 4.72 -13.36
N ILE A 10 10.79 5.74 -14.16
CA ILE A 10 11.03 7.10 -13.66
C ILE A 10 9.74 7.72 -13.12
N LEU A 11 8.61 7.54 -13.81
CA LEU A 11 7.31 8.03 -13.34
C LEU A 11 6.85 7.29 -12.06
N GLY A 12 7.07 5.98 -11.98
CA GLY A 12 6.80 5.20 -10.77
C GLY A 12 7.67 5.65 -9.60
N LEU A 13 8.98 5.81 -9.83
CA LEU A 13 9.93 6.33 -8.83
C LEU A 13 9.53 7.73 -8.36
N ALA A 14 9.17 8.63 -9.28
CA ALA A 14 8.70 9.96 -8.94
C ALA A 14 7.43 9.89 -8.09
N ALA A 15 6.49 9.00 -8.41
CA ALA A 15 5.28 8.79 -7.61
C ALA A 15 5.61 8.27 -6.20
N PHE A 16 6.56 7.37 -6.03
CA PHE A 16 7.00 6.86 -4.73
C PHE A 16 7.83 7.83 -3.90
N LEU A 17 8.35 8.90 -4.52
CA LEU A 17 9.01 10.00 -3.82
C LEU A 17 8.03 11.07 -3.33
N LEU A 18 6.81 11.13 -3.88
CA LEU A 18 5.79 12.12 -3.47
C LEU A 18 5.42 12.04 -1.97
N PRO A 19 5.24 10.85 -1.36
CA PRO A 19 4.93 10.74 0.08
C PRO A 19 6.04 11.27 0.99
N LEU A 20 7.29 11.39 0.50
CA LEU A 20 8.41 11.92 1.29
C LEU A 20 8.45 13.46 1.33
N TYR A 21 7.80 14.11 0.35
CA TYR A 21 7.79 15.57 0.22
C TYR A 21 6.51 16.20 0.77
N VAL A 22 5.42 15.45 0.81
CA VAL A 22 4.18 15.87 1.45
C VAL A 22 4.21 15.32 2.87
N ASN A 23 4.69 16.13 3.83
CA ASN A 23 4.27 15.94 5.22
C ASN A 23 2.76 16.18 5.21
N ALA A 24 1.98 15.12 5.06
CA ALA A 24 0.54 15.23 4.98
C ALA A 24 -0.03 15.25 6.40
N HIS A 25 0.05 16.39 7.08
CA HIS A 25 -1.01 16.70 8.05
C HIS A 25 -2.18 17.28 7.27
N PRO A 26 -3.40 16.74 7.45
CA PRO A 26 -4.13 16.80 8.73
C PRO A 26 -4.42 15.39 9.28
N LEU A 27 -4.22 15.09 10.57
CA LEU A 27 -5.21 15.34 11.64
C LEU A 27 -6.58 15.81 11.12
N HIS A 28 -7.18 15.04 10.21
CA HIS A 28 -8.58 15.24 9.87
C HIS A 28 -9.37 14.84 11.10
N GLY A 29 -9.70 15.82 11.94
CA GLY A 29 -10.84 15.67 12.82
C GLY A 29 -12.04 15.38 11.93
N ALA A 30 -12.40 14.10 11.80
CA ALA A 30 -13.62 13.67 11.16
C ALA A 30 -14.76 14.32 11.96
N THR A 31 -15.21 15.49 11.51
CA THR A 31 -16.37 16.20 12.06
C THR A 31 -17.68 15.74 11.40
N GLY A 32 -17.64 14.57 10.74
CA GLY A 32 -18.78 13.94 10.07
C GLY A 32 -19.02 12.52 10.59
N ASP A 33 -20.13 11.90 10.17
CA ASP A 33 -20.56 10.57 10.60
C ASP A 33 -19.43 9.51 10.45
N VAL A 34 -18.92 9.04 11.59
CA VAL A 34 -17.98 7.92 11.64
C VAL A 34 -18.77 6.64 11.39
N GLY A 35 -18.37 5.84 10.41
CA GLY A 35 -19.12 4.64 10.03
C GLY A 35 -18.55 3.91 8.83
N PHE A 36 -19.25 2.88 8.34
CA PHE A 36 -18.74 2.01 7.28
C PHE A 36 -18.38 2.75 5.98
N LEU A 37 -19.23 3.69 5.54
CA LEU A 37 -18.98 4.44 4.31
C LEU A 37 -17.79 5.41 4.43
N SER A 38 -17.65 6.11 5.56
CA SER A 38 -16.46 6.94 5.80
C SER A 38 -15.19 6.09 5.88
N GLY A 39 -15.29 4.88 6.44
CA GLY A 39 -14.21 3.88 6.39
C GLY A 39 -13.80 3.48 4.98
N ILE A 40 -14.74 3.39 4.03
CA ILE A 40 -14.42 3.11 2.61
C ILE A 40 -13.76 4.32 1.94
N ILE A 41 -14.28 5.53 2.20
CA ILE A 41 -13.88 6.76 1.51
C ILE A 41 -12.48 7.20 1.95
N HIS A 42 -12.17 7.13 3.25
CA HIS A 42 -10.92 7.67 3.79
C HIS A 42 -9.65 7.10 3.10
N PRO A 43 -9.48 5.76 2.91
CA PRO A 43 -8.39 5.18 2.12
C PRO A 43 -8.23 5.72 0.70
N LEU A 44 -9.30 6.23 0.09
CA LEU A 44 -9.32 6.74 -1.28
C LEU A 44 -8.93 8.22 -1.34
N GLU A 45 -9.13 8.96 -0.25
CA GLU A 45 -8.76 10.38 -0.13
C GLU A 45 -7.26 10.54 0.17
N SER A 46 -6.65 9.52 0.77
CA SER A 46 -5.24 9.52 1.15
C SER A 46 -4.35 8.99 0.01
N PHE A 47 -3.57 9.88 -0.62
CA PHE A 47 -2.74 9.52 -1.77
C PHE A 47 -1.61 8.53 -1.42
N ASP A 48 -1.04 8.66 -0.22
CA ASP A 48 -0.11 7.72 0.38
C ASP A 48 -0.72 6.32 0.55
N HIS A 49 -1.98 6.21 1.01
CA HIS A 49 -2.70 4.94 1.12
C HIS A 49 -2.90 4.29 -0.24
N VAL A 50 -3.41 5.05 -1.21
CA VAL A 50 -3.63 4.55 -2.59
C VAL A 50 -2.33 4.06 -3.20
N LEU A 51 -1.26 4.86 -3.16
CA LEU A 51 0.04 4.46 -3.70
C LEU A 51 0.61 3.23 -3.00
N THR A 52 0.52 3.19 -1.67
CA THR A 52 1.01 2.06 -0.89
C THR A 52 0.26 0.78 -1.24
N MET A 53 -1.07 0.82 -1.35
CA MET A 53 -1.86 -0.36 -1.71
C MET A 53 -1.61 -0.83 -3.14
N LEU A 54 -1.45 0.10 -4.09
CA LEU A 54 -1.09 -0.25 -5.45
C LEU A 54 0.31 -0.89 -5.50
N ALA A 55 1.29 -0.34 -4.78
CA ALA A 55 2.63 -0.91 -4.67
C ALA A 55 2.62 -2.32 -4.08
N MET A 56 1.89 -2.49 -2.98
CA MET A 56 1.69 -3.79 -2.33
C MET A 56 1.03 -4.79 -3.28
N GLY A 57 0.02 -4.37 -4.05
CA GLY A 57 -0.62 -5.21 -5.06
C GLY A 57 0.34 -5.61 -6.20
N LEU A 58 1.14 -4.66 -6.71
CA LEU A 58 2.17 -4.92 -7.70
C LEU A 58 3.23 -5.89 -7.17
N TRP A 59 3.69 -5.72 -5.93
CA TRP A 59 4.62 -6.65 -5.28
C TRP A 59 4.02 -8.03 -5.12
N LEU A 60 2.81 -8.12 -4.59
CA LEU A 60 2.11 -9.39 -4.35
C LEU A 60 1.87 -10.16 -5.65
N SER A 61 1.60 -9.46 -6.75
CA SER A 61 1.43 -10.09 -8.07
C SER A 61 2.68 -10.78 -8.61
N ARG A 62 3.87 -10.47 -8.05
CA ARG A 62 5.16 -11.12 -8.37
C ARG A 62 5.49 -12.26 -7.41
N SER A 63 4.73 -12.43 -6.32
CA SER A 63 4.90 -13.48 -5.32
C SER A 63 4.32 -14.82 -5.79
N ALA A 64 4.57 -15.89 -5.02
CA ALA A 64 3.97 -17.19 -5.29
C ALA A 64 2.44 -17.13 -5.23
N LYS A 65 1.76 -17.99 -6.01
CA LYS A 65 0.28 -18.00 -6.09
C LYS A 65 -0.40 -18.12 -4.72
N GLN A 66 0.16 -18.93 -3.82
CA GLN A 66 -0.38 -19.09 -2.46
C GLN A 66 -0.29 -17.78 -1.66
N THR A 67 0.80 -17.04 -1.81
CA THR A 67 1.01 -15.73 -1.17
C THR A 67 -0.08 -14.74 -1.58
N ILE A 68 -0.47 -14.72 -2.85
CA ILE A 68 -1.50 -13.82 -3.39
C ILE A 68 -2.83 -13.93 -2.63
N TYR A 69 -3.21 -15.15 -2.21
CA TYR A 69 -4.48 -15.38 -1.52
C TYR A 69 -4.43 -15.06 -0.02
N PHE A 70 -3.31 -15.37 0.63
CA PHE A 70 -3.19 -15.22 2.09
C PHE A 70 -2.74 -13.82 2.50
N MET A 71 -1.90 -13.16 1.70
CA MET A 71 -1.27 -11.89 2.08
C MET A 71 -2.27 -10.74 2.35
N PRO A 72 -3.40 -10.59 1.65
CA PRO A 72 -4.38 -9.55 2.00
C PRO A 72 -4.91 -9.71 3.44
N TRP A 73 -5.08 -10.95 3.91
CA TRP A 73 -5.49 -11.22 5.30
C TRP A 73 -4.40 -10.87 6.30
N VAL A 74 -3.15 -11.22 5.99
CA VAL A 74 -1.98 -10.82 6.80
C VAL A 74 -1.86 -9.31 6.89
N PHE A 75 -2.05 -8.63 5.76
CA PHE A 75 -1.99 -7.18 5.68
C PHE A 75 -3.00 -6.56 6.64
N VAL A 76 -4.28 -6.96 6.53
CA VAL A 76 -5.33 -6.45 7.42
C VAL A 76 -5.03 -6.80 8.87
N ALA A 77 -4.59 -8.02 9.18
CA ALA A 77 -4.27 -8.43 10.55
C ALA A 77 -3.13 -7.59 11.16
N LEU A 78 -2.02 -7.40 10.45
CA LEU A 78 -0.89 -6.59 10.91
C LEU A 78 -1.22 -5.10 10.97
N MET A 79 -2.06 -4.62 10.05
CA MET A 79 -2.59 -3.26 10.09
C MET A 79 -3.43 -3.04 11.35
N LEU A 80 -4.35 -3.96 11.68
CA LEU A 80 -5.14 -3.90 12.92
C LEU A 80 -4.25 -3.97 14.17
N ILE A 81 -3.20 -4.80 14.15
CA ILE A 81 -2.20 -4.84 15.23
C ILE A 81 -1.53 -3.48 15.37
N GLY A 82 -1.05 -2.88 14.27
CA GLY A 82 -0.48 -1.54 14.27
C GLY A 82 -1.44 -0.47 14.78
N SER A 83 -2.70 -0.51 14.33
CA SER A 83 -3.76 0.39 14.79
C SER A 83 -4.01 0.27 16.29
N SER A 84 -3.92 -0.93 16.86
CA SER A 84 -4.12 -1.12 18.31
C SER A 84 -3.01 -0.52 19.18
N LEU A 85 -1.84 -0.24 18.61
CA LEU A 85 -0.71 0.34 19.36
C LEU A 85 -1.02 1.77 19.84
N ILE A 86 -1.96 2.49 19.22
CA ILE A 86 -2.36 3.85 19.67
C ILE A 86 -2.98 3.84 21.08
N PHE A 87 -3.49 2.69 21.54
CA PHE A 87 -4.06 2.53 22.89
C PHE A 87 -3.00 2.28 23.96
N MET A 88 -1.76 2.02 23.55
CA MET A 88 -0.65 1.86 24.48
C MET A 88 -0.10 3.24 24.85
N PRO A 89 0.45 3.42 26.07
CA PRO A 89 1.06 4.68 26.49
C PRO A 89 2.44 4.91 25.85
N VAL A 90 2.66 4.41 24.63
CA VAL A 90 3.92 4.43 23.91
C VAL A 90 3.69 5.13 22.57
N GLU A 91 4.28 6.30 22.42
CA GLU A 91 4.33 7.00 21.14
C GLU A 91 5.51 6.48 20.32
N ILE A 92 5.23 6.00 19.11
CA ILE A 92 6.29 5.58 18.20
C ILE A 92 6.76 6.78 17.40
N VAL A 93 7.85 7.39 17.89
CA VAL A 93 8.50 8.51 17.22
C VAL A 93 8.92 8.10 15.80
N HIS A 94 8.62 8.95 14.82
CA HIS A 94 8.93 8.74 13.39
C HIS A 94 8.18 7.59 12.70
N ALA A 95 7.05 7.11 13.24
CA ALA A 95 6.23 6.07 12.59
C ALA A 95 5.92 6.37 11.11
N GLU A 96 5.52 7.60 10.81
CA GLU A 96 5.27 8.06 9.44
C GLU A 96 6.52 7.97 8.55
N ASN A 97 7.68 8.41 9.04
CA ASN A 97 8.94 8.31 8.29
C ASN A 97 9.35 6.86 8.04
N ILE A 98 9.12 5.96 9.00
CA ILE A 98 9.41 4.53 8.86
C ILE A 98 8.50 3.90 7.81
N MET A 99 7.21 4.24 7.83
CA MET A 99 6.25 3.82 6.80
C MET A 99 6.67 4.33 5.42
N ASN A 100 6.90 5.64 5.28
CA ASN A 100 7.25 6.28 4.01
C ASN A 100 8.56 5.74 3.42
N LEU A 101 9.57 5.52 4.25
CA LEU A 101 10.82 4.89 3.82
C LEU A 101 10.58 3.44 3.35
N SER A 102 9.74 2.67 4.04
CA SER A 102 9.44 1.29 3.66
C SER A 102 8.69 1.23 2.32
N VAL A 103 7.74 2.14 2.10
CA VAL A 103 7.02 2.28 0.83
C VAL A 103 7.98 2.68 -0.31
N LEU A 104 8.90 3.61 -0.04
CA LEU A 104 9.94 3.99 -1.00
C LEU A 104 10.81 2.78 -1.37
N LEU A 105 11.30 2.03 -0.38
CA LEU A 105 12.13 0.85 -0.61
C LEU A 105 11.37 -0.21 -1.43
N LEU A 106 10.10 -0.45 -1.12
CA LEU A 106 9.25 -1.33 -1.92
C LEU A 106 9.13 -0.84 -3.38
N GLY A 107 8.88 0.46 -3.57
CA GLY A 107 8.83 1.09 -4.88
C GLY A 107 10.13 0.93 -5.67
N LEU A 108 11.28 1.13 -5.02
CA LEU A 108 12.62 0.92 -5.60
C LEU A 108 12.82 -0.55 -6.02
N MET A 109 12.45 -1.50 -5.17
CA MET A 109 12.51 -2.92 -5.48
C MET A 109 11.66 -3.26 -6.71
N LEU A 110 10.45 -2.69 -6.78
CA LEU A 110 9.54 -2.87 -7.91
C LEU A 110 10.10 -2.29 -9.21
N ALA A 111 10.63 -1.06 -9.15
CA ALA A 111 11.15 -0.32 -10.30
C ALA A 111 12.41 -0.95 -10.87
N PHE A 112 13.36 -1.31 -10.02
CA PHE A 112 14.65 -1.90 -10.44
C PHE A 112 14.61 -3.42 -10.57
N ARG A 113 13.47 -4.06 -10.26
CA ARG A 113 13.34 -5.53 -10.20
C ARG A 113 14.39 -6.16 -9.30
N PHE A 114 14.79 -5.44 -8.26
CA PHE A 114 15.74 -5.92 -7.26
C PHE A 114 15.07 -7.00 -6.41
N LYS A 115 15.74 -8.15 -6.25
CA LYS A 115 15.30 -9.22 -5.36
C LYS A 115 16.15 -9.15 -4.09
N ALA A 116 15.53 -8.81 -2.97
CA ALA A 116 16.23 -8.82 -1.70
C ALA A 116 16.18 -10.23 -1.08
N SER A 117 16.87 -10.42 0.05
CA SER A 117 16.68 -11.64 0.83
C SER A 117 15.25 -11.66 1.40
N LEU A 118 14.72 -12.86 1.67
CA LEU A 118 13.39 -13.03 2.25
C LEU A 118 13.21 -12.21 3.53
N LEU A 119 14.25 -12.14 4.37
CA LEU A 119 14.23 -11.36 5.60
C LEU A 119 14.06 -9.86 5.32
N ILE A 120 14.78 -9.31 4.35
CA ILE A 120 14.68 -7.88 4.01
C ILE A 120 13.30 -7.56 3.44
N GLU A 121 12.77 -8.41 2.55
CA GLU A 121 11.40 -8.24 2.02
C GLU A 121 10.36 -8.28 3.12
N ALA A 122 10.46 -9.25 4.03
CA ALA A 122 9.55 -9.38 5.16
C ALA A 122 9.59 -8.16 6.10
N LEU A 123 10.78 -7.59 6.35
CA LEU A 123 10.93 -6.39 7.16
C LEU A 123 10.32 -5.16 6.49
N ILE A 124 10.60 -4.95 5.21
CA ILE A 124 10.04 -3.80 4.46
C ILE A 124 8.51 -3.89 4.43
N VAL A 125 7.98 -5.02 4.00
CA VAL A 125 6.52 -5.21 3.85
C VAL A 125 5.82 -5.23 5.21
N GLY A 126 6.41 -5.88 6.22
CA GLY A 126 5.88 -5.92 7.58
C GLY A 126 5.84 -4.54 8.23
N ASN A 127 6.88 -3.72 8.02
CA ASN A 127 6.88 -2.32 8.47
C ASN A 127 5.78 -1.52 7.79
N VAL A 128 5.60 -1.66 6.46
CA VAL A 128 4.46 -1.04 5.77
C VAL A 128 3.17 -1.44 6.48
N MET A 129 2.89 -2.73 6.65
CA MET A 129 1.62 -3.19 7.23
C MET A 129 1.36 -2.62 8.63
N VAL A 130 2.33 -2.69 9.54
CA VAL A 130 2.15 -2.27 10.94
C VAL A 130 2.11 -0.75 11.07
N PHE A 131 3.08 -0.03 10.49
CA PHE A 131 3.14 1.42 10.65
C PHE A 131 2.03 2.13 9.89
N HIS A 132 1.57 1.58 8.77
CA HIS A 132 0.40 2.08 8.06
C HIS A 132 -0.87 2.02 8.93
N GLY A 133 -1.07 0.90 9.62
CA GLY A 133 -2.16 0.77 10.59
C GLY A 133 -2.05 1.72 11.77
N TYR A 134 -0.84 1.93 12.31
CA TYR A 134 -0.60 2.85 13.43
C TYR A 134 -0.87 4.32 13.04
N VAL A 135 -0.32 4.76 11.90
CA VAL A 135 -0.42 6.16 11.44
C VAL A 135 -1.89 6.51 11.16
N HIS A 136 -2.61 5.70 10.39
CA HIS A 136 -4.02 5.99 10.06
C HIS A 136 -4.99 5.78 11.23
N ALA A 137 -4.64 4.96 12.22
CA ALA A 137 -5.50 4.82 13.40
C ALA A 137 -5.44 6.04 14.31
N TYR A 138 -4.34 6.80 14.28
CA TYR A 138 -4.20 8.05 15.04
C TYR A 138 -5.21 9.13 14.61
N ASP A 139 -5.70 9.05 13.37
CA ASP A 139 -6.70 9.98 12.82
C ASP A 139 -8.14 9.61 13.20
N ILE A 140 -8.37 8.41 13.76
CA ILE A 140 -9.71 7.94 14.15
C ILE A 140 -9.90 8.23 15.65
N TRP A 141 -10.61 9.31 15.97
CA TRP A 141 -11.10 9.54 17.33
C TRP A 141 -12.04 8.39 17.73
N LEU A 142 -11.92 7.92 18.97
CA LEU A 142 -12.74 6.84 19.55
C LEU A 142 -14.22 7.23 19.62
N ASP A 143 -14.93 7.08 18.51
CA ASP A 143 -16.38 7.32 18.40
C ASP A 143 -17.16 5.99 18.33
N VAL A 144 -18.48 6.07 18.52
CA VAL A 144 -19.39 4.93 18.77
C VAL A 144 -19.41 3.91 17.61
N ASP A 145 -19.01 4.30 16.41
CA ASP A 145 -19.05 3.48 15.18
C ASP A 145 -17.66 3.09 14.61
N ALA A 146 -16.61 3.17 15.43
CA ALA A 146 -15.23 2.83 15.03
C ALA A 146 -15.09 1.44 14.39
N PHE A 147 -15.86 0.44 14.86
CA PHE A 147 -15.83 -0.91 14.26
C PHE A 147 -16.30 -0.92 12.80
N ALA A 148 -17.44 -0.26 12.52
CA ALA A 148 -17.99 -0.20 11.17
C ALA A 148 -17.01 0.52 10.23
N TYR A 149 -16.41 1.61 10.71
CA TYR A 149 -15.34 2.31 10.01
C TYR A 149 -14.15 1.39 9.70
N THR A 150 -13.62 0.68 10.70
CA THR A 150 -12.46 -0.22 10.52
C THR A 150 -12.74 -1.33 9.50
N VAL A 151 -13.97 -1.87 9.48
CA VAL A 151 -14.38 -2.85 8.46
C VAL A 151 -14.40 -2.21 7.07
N GLY A 152 -15.01 -1.02 6.91
CA GLY A 152 -15.01 -0.29 5.64
C GLY A 152 -13.60 0.01 5.13
N PHE A 153 -12.73 0.47 6.02
CA PHE A 153 -11.32 0.76 5.74
C PHE A 153 -10.56 -0.49 5.28
N SER A 154 -10.75 -1.61 5.98
CA SER A 154 -10.13 -2.88 5.63
C SER A 154 -10.60 -3.38 4.26
N VAL A 155 -11.89 -3.22 3.93
CA VAL A 155 -12.44 -3.59 2.62
C VAL A 155 -11.80 -2.73 1.51
N ALA A 156 -11.78 -1.41 1.65
CA ALA A 156 -11.18 -0.51 0.66
C ALA A 156 -9.68 -0.81 0.46
N THR A 157 -8.96 -1.09 1.54
CA THR A 157 -7.55 -1.50 1.52
C THR A 157 -7.32 -2.75 0.68
N VAL A 158 -8.11 -3.80 0.90
CA VAL A 158 -8.01 -5.04 0.11
C VAL A 158 -8.38 -4.80 -1.36
N MET A 159 -9.40 -3.98 -1.64
CA MET A 159 -9.81 -3.66 -3.01
C MET A 159 -8.74 -2.90 -3.79
N LEU A 160 -8.07 -1.92 -3.16
CA LEU A 160 -6.95 -1.20 -3.77
C LEU A 160 -5.76 -2.13 -4.05
N MET A 161 -5.44 -3.02 -3.11
CA MET A 161 -4.39 -4.02 -3.32
C MET A 161 -4.72 -4.98 -4.47
N ALA A 162 -5.97 -5.44 -4.54
CA ALA A 162 -6.47 -6.26 -5.65
C ALA A 162 -6.37 -5.53 -6.99
N THR A 163 -6.63 -4.22 -7.01
CA THR A 163 -6.46 -3.37 -8.19
C THR A 163 -5.00 -3.33 -8.65
N GLY A 164 -4.04 -3.20 -7.72
CA GLY A 164 -2.61 -3.29 -8.03
C GLY A 164 -2.21 -4.65 -8.64
N ILE A 165 -2.76 -5.75 -8.10
CA ILE A 165 -2.53 -7.10 -8.65
C ILE A 165 -3.08 -7.19 -10.08
N ALA A 166 -4.32 -6.76 -10.29
CA ALA A 166 -4.99 -6.79 -11.58
C ALA A 166 -4.25 -5.94 -12.63
N ALA A 167 -3.75 -4.76 -12.24
CA ALA A 167 -2.99 -3.87 -13.11
C ALA A 167 -1.72 -4.55 -13.65
N ASN A 168 -0.93 -5.22 -12.79
CA ASN A 168 0.26 -5.94 -13.25
C ASN A 168 -0.09 -7.12 -14.17
N GLN A 169 -1.14 -7.87 -13.85
CA GLN A 169 -1.58 -9.00 -14.68
C GLN A 169 -2.05 -8.53 -16.06
N LEU A 170 -2.79 -7.42 -16.13
CA LEU A 170 -3.22 -6.81 -17.38
C LEU A 170 -2.01 -6.33 -18.20
N PHE A 171 -1.06 -5.65 -17.56
CA PHE A 171 0.16 -5.19 -18.21
C PHE A 171 0.94 -6.34 -18.86
N ASN A 172 1.18 -7.43 -18.12
CA ASN A 172 1.89 -8.60 -18.64
C ASN A 172 1.16 -9.24 -19.82
N ARG A 173 -0.17 -9.38 -19.75
CA ARG A 173 -0.99 -9.92 -20.86
C ARG A 173 -0.89 -9.06 -22.12
N LEU A 174 -0.87 -7.74 -21.97
CA LEU A 174 -0.72 -6.83 -23.10
C LEU A 174 0.70 -6.93 -23.68
N GLU A 175 1.74 -6.94 -22.84
CA GLU A 175 3.13 -7.11 -23.28
C GLU A 175 3.32 -8.41 -24.07
N ASP A 176 2.80 -9.53 -23.58
CA ASP A 176 2.86 -10.83 -24.28
C ASP A 176 2.17 -10.77 -25.65
N LYS A 177 0.96 -10.20 -25.70
CA LYS A 177 0.19 -10.06 -26.95
C LYS A 177 0.94 -9.23 -28.01
N TYR A 178 1.56 -8.12 -27.62
CA TYR A 178 2.30 -7.25 -28.55
C TYR A 178 3.70 -7.79 -28.89
N SER A 179 4.35 -8.49 -27.97
CA SER A 179 5.64 -9.17 -28.21
C SER A 179 5.50 -10.29 -29.25
N LEU A 180 4.40 -11.06 -29.18
CA LEU A 180 4.09 -12.11 -30.16
C LEU A 180 3.71 -11.52 -31.53
N ALA A 181 2.97 -10.40 -31.56
CA ALA A 181 2.63 -9.72 -32.80
C ALA A 181 3.84 -9.08 -33.52
N GLY A 182 4.92 -8.77 -32.79
CA GLY A 182 6.17 -8.24 -33.34
C GLY A 182 7.16 -9.30 -33.84
N ARG A 183 6.88 -10.61 -33.62
CA ARG A 183 7.75 -11.74 -34.03
C ARG A 183 7.30 -12.42 -35.34
N THR A 184 6.26 -11.90 -36.00
CA THR A 184 5.70 -12.44 -37.26
C THR A 184 6.23 -11.75 -38.52
N ILE A 185 7.54 -11.43 -38.57
CA ILE A 185 8.22 -11.01 -39.81
C ILE A 185 9.52 -11.78 -39.95
#